data_AF-A0A2V5QTD8-F1
#
_entry.id   AF-A0A2V5QTD8-F1
#
_cell.length_a   1.000
_cell.length_b   1.000
_cell.length_c   1.000
_cell.angle_alpha   90.00
_cell.angle_beta   90.00
_cell.angle_gamma   90.00
#
_symmetry.space_group_name_H-M   'P 1'
#
loop_
_entity.id
_entity.type
_entity.pdbx_description
1 polymer ?
#
loop_
_entity_poly.entity_id
_entity_poly.type
_entity_poly.pdbx_seq_one_letter_code
_entity_poly.pdbx_strand_id
1 'polypeptide(L)'
;MHLRSRGSLEHGFGFHPTEVLSFLGQHFLAYSPFLFLALAWAVIASWRRVNQQFKVLFLMWFGLPVFLFYLLLSLNKAAAPNWDGLAFLGFGLLAIYFWWEKLEAGVTLRLGAIVAILVGLTMSVVALDTDLLRAAGYQLDRSDPSDRMRGWKSASRALEKMRIDLESKLGEKLFLIADARDRASEISFYLRDKRVEGPGHPPVYIPESQDMVNQFSFWPRYDEFVELKPGTPRPEGETYTEENGINPFVGRDALFIRSGEKNHVPHSIRAAFQSTEPVGTIEVQRHGKVLRTWQVFLCRNYRTLPL
;
A
#
# COMPACT_ATOMS: atom_id res chain seq x y z
N MET A 1 -15.65 -0.36 -2.28
CA MET A 1 -15.37 -1.15 -1.06
C MET A 1 -14.45 -0.43 -0.05
N HIS A 2 -13.34 0.20 -0.46
CA HIS A 2 -12.34 0.75 0.48
C HIS A 2 -12.85 1.83 1.46
N LEU A 3 -13.65 2.80 0.99
CA LEU A 3 -14.22 3.85 1.84
C LEU A 3 -15.25 3.29 2.84
N ARG A 4 -16.02 2.28 2.43
CA ARG A 4 -17.08 1.66 3.24
C ARG A 4 -16.49 0.90 4.44
N SER A 5 -15.46 0.08 4.21
CA SER A 5 -14.82 -0.70 5.28
C SER A 5 -13.92 0.17 6.16
N ARG A 6 -13.16 1.12 5.59
CA ARG A 6 -12.27 1.98 6.38
C ARG A 6 -12.98 3.12 7.09
N GLY A 7 -14.05 3.67 6.51
CA GLY A 7 -14.90 4.69 7.13
C GLY A 7 -15.97 4.13 8.08
N SER A 8 -15.96 2.82 8.36
CA SER A 8 -16.88 2.14 9.27
C SER A 8 -18.38 2.34 8.94
N LEU A 9 -18.70 2.52 7.66
CA LEU A 9 -20.08 2.74 7.21
C LEU A 9 -20.91 1.45 7.22
N GLU A 10 -20.30 0.30 7.52
CA GLU A 10 -20.95 -1.00 7.63
C GLU A 10 -21.72 -1.19 8.95
N HIS A 11 -21.32 -0.45 9.99
CA HIS A 11 -21.88 -0.58 11.35
C HIS A 11 -22.87 0.55 11.68
N GLY A 12 -23.23 1.38 10.70
CA GLY A 12 -24.03 2.60 10.89
C GLY A 12 -23.18 3.85 11.10
N PHE A 13 -23.84 5.02 11.18
CA PHE A 13 -23.19 6.31 11.43
C PHE A 13 -23.28 6.65 12.93
N GLY A 14 -22.13 6.70 13.61
CA GLY A 14 -21.99 7.18 14.99
C GLY A 14 -21.43 8.61 15.05
N PHE A 15 -21.68 9.32 16.16
CA PHE A 15 -21.05 10.63 16.44
C PHE A 15 -19.95 10.45 17.49
N HIS A 16 -18.70 10.59 17.06
CA HIS A 16 -17.51 10.38 17.85
C HIS A 16 -16.59 11.61 17.77
N PRO A 17 -16.75 12.62 18.64
CA PRO A 17 -16.02 13.89 18.53
C PRO A 17 -14.49 13.72 18.71
N THR A 18 -14.06 12.66 19.40
CA THR A 18 -12.65 12.29 19.54
C THR A 18 -12.01 11.89 18.20
N GLU A 19 -12.79 11.32 17.28
CA GLU A 19 -12.32 10.94 15.94
C GLU A 19 -12.03 12.18 15.09
N VAL A 20 -12.81 13.25 15.24
CA VAL A 20 -12.55 14.55 14.60
C VAL A 20 -11.26 15.18 15.11
N LEU A 21 -11.04 15.15 16.43
CA LEU A 21 -9.80 15.64 17.02
C LEU A 21 -8.59 14.82 16.57
N SER A 22 -8.75 13.50 16.46
CA SER A 22 -7.74 12.60 15.91
C SER A 22 -7.42 12.94 14.45
N PHE A 23 -8.44 13.14 13.62
CA PHE A 23 -8.30 13.55 12.22
C PHE A 23 -7.54 14.87 12.08
N LEU A 24 -7.93 15.91 12.81
CA LEU A 24 -7.23 17.20 12.79
C LEU A 24 -5.80 17.07 13.36
N GLY A 25 -5.62 16.32 14.46
CA GLY A 25 -4.30 16.10 15.07
C GLY A 25 -3.33 15.40 14.13
N GLN A 26 -3.81 14.47 13.30
CA GLN A 26 -2.99 13.80 12.28
C GLN A 26 -2.45 14.77 11.22
N HIS A 27 -3.17 15.85 10.91
CA HIS A 27 -2.69 16.88 9.98
C HIS A 27 -1.52 17.69 10.53
N PHE A 28 -1.51 18.00 11.83
CA PHE A 28 -0.38 18.65 12.49
C PHE A 28 0.90 17.80 12.39
N LEU A 29 0.76 16.48 12.47
CA LEU A 29 1.89 15.55 12.29
C LEU A 29 2.32 15.44 10.82
N ALA A 30 1.36 15.39 9.89
CA ALA A 30 1.63 15.21 8.46
C ALA A 30 2.26 16.46 7.80
N TYR A 31 1.76 17.65 8.12
CA TYR A 31 2.15 18.91 7.47
C TYR A 31 3.15 19.75 8.28
N SER A 32 3.56 19.30 9.47
CA SER A 32 4.22 20.09 10.52
C SER A 32 3.28 21.09 11.22
N PRO A 33 3.42 21.25 12.55
CA PRO A 33 2.47 22.03 13.34
C PRO A 33 2.41 23.50 12.93
N PHE A 34 3.55 24.12 12.64
CA PHE A 34 3.58 25.54 12.28
C PHE A 34 3.05 25.81 10.88
N LEU A 35 3.36 24.95 9.91
CA LEU A 35 2.88 25.10 8.55
C LEU A 35 1.38 24.83 8.46
N PHE A 36 0.89 23.82 9.17
CA PHE A 36 -0.54 23.54 9.23
C PHE A 36 -1.32 24.67 9.92
N LEU A 37 -0.81 25.22 11.01
CA LEU A 37 -1.41 26.40 11.65
C LEU A 37 -1.45 27.61 10.73
N ALA A 38 -0.35 27.88 10.02
CA ALA A 38 -0.28 28.98 9.05
C ALA A 38 -1.28 28.79 7.90
N LEU A 39 -1.45 27.55 7.43
CA LEU A 39 -2.44 27.20 6.41
C LEU A 39 -3.87 27.36 6.93
N ALA A 40 -4.19 26.80 8.10
CA ALA A 40 -5.52 26.92 8.70
C ALA A 40 -5.89 28.39 8.94
N TRP A 41 -4.95 29.18 9.46
CA TRP A 41 -5.14 30.62 9.65
C TRP A 41 -5.39 31.34 8.32
N ALA A 42 -4.62 31.04 7.28
CA ALA A 42 -4.80 31.67 5.97
C ALA A 42 -6.16 31.34 5.35
N VAL A 43 -6.63 30.09 5.47
CA VAL A 43 -7.95 29.65 5.00
C VAL A 43 -9.05 30.41 5.75
N ILE A 44 -8.99 30.47 7.08
CA ILE A 44 -9.98 31.18 7.91
C ILE A 44 -9.98 32.68 7.62
N ALA A 45 -8.81 33.31 7.56
CA ALA A 45 -8.67 34.74 7.33
C ALA A 45 -9.07 35.16 5.91
N SER A 46 -8.89 34.28 4.93
CA SER A 46 -9.28 34.52 3.53
C SER A 46 -10.79 34.42 3.31
N TRP A 47 -11.56 33.88 4.26
CA TRP A 47 -13.02 33.73 4.15
C TRP A 47 -13.72 35.04 3.75
N ARG A 48 -13.30 36.17 4.33
CA ARG A 48 -13.88 37.51 4.02
C ARG A 48 -13.64 37.96 2.58
N ARG A 49 -12.59 37.44 1.92
CA ARG A 49 -12.19 37.80 0.56
C ARG A 49 -12.72 36.82 -0.50
N VAL A 50 -13.34 35.71 -0.08
CA VAL A 50 -13.87 34.67 -0.98
C VAL A 50 -14.82 35.27 -2.01
N ASN A 51 -15.73 36.17 -1.62
CA ASN A 51 -16.68 36.79 -2.56
C ASN A 51 -16.14 38.03 -3.28
N GLN A 52 -14.91 38.47 -2.96
CA GLN A 52 -14.32 39.68 -3.54
C GLN A 52 -13.30 39.36 -4.64
N GLN A 53 -12.68 38.19 -4.60
CA GLN A 53 -11.63 37.80 -5.54
C GLN A 53 -11.90 36.41 -6.09
N PHE A 54 -12.11 36.31 -7.40
CA PHE A 54 -12.37 35.03 -8.07
C PHE A 54 -11.28 33.98 -7.82
N LYS A 55 -10.01 34.38 -7.77
CA LYS A 55 -8.89 33.46 -7.48
C LYS A 55 -9.01 32.84 -6.08
N VAL A 56 -9.36 33.65 -5.07
CA VAL A 56 -9.57 33.19 -3.70
C VAL A 56 -10.81 32.30 -3.62
N LEU A 57 -11.90 32.70 -4.30
CA LEU A 57 -13.11 31.88 -4.43
C LEU A 57 -12.78 30.49 -4.98
N PHE A 58 -12.07 30.44 -6.10
CA PHE A 58 -11.70 29.21 -6.78
C PHE A 58 -10.85 28.31 -5.88
N LEU A 59 -9.76 28.83 -5.31
CA LEU A 59 -8.86 28.04 -4.46
C LEU A 59 -9.55 27.54 -3.19
N MET A 60 -10.46 28.33 -2.62
CA MET A 60 -11.24 27.95 -1.46
C MET A 60 -12.22 26.82 -1.80
N TRP A 61 -13.02 26.97 -2.86
CA TRP A 61 -14.00 25.97 -3.28
C TRP A 61 -13.39 24.72 -3.93
N PHE A 62 -12.13 24.80 -4.38
CA PHE A 62 -11.39 23.61 -4.79
C PHE A 62 -11.11 22.69 -3.59
N GLY A 63 -10.70 23.26 -2.45
CA GLY A 63 -10.33 22.48 -1.27
C GLY A 63 -11.47 22.19 -0.30
N LEU A 64 -12.33 23.18 -0.05
CA LEU A 64 -13.30 23.16 1.03
C LEU A 64 -14.33 22.02 0.93
N PRO A 65 -14.94 21.70 -0.22
CA PRO A 65 -15.90 20.59 -0.31
C PRO A 65 -15.24 19.24 0.00
N VAL A 66 -14.02 19.01 -0.48
CA VAL A 66 -13.26 17.77 -0.25
C VAL A 66 -12.90 17.65 1.23
N PHE A 67 -12.35 18.71 1.82
CA PHE A 67 -11.98 18.73 3.23
C PHE A 67 -13.21 18.53 4.14
N LEU A 68 -14.31 19.27 3.88
CA LEU A 68 -15.54 19.14 4.66
C LEU A 68 -16.14 17.74 4.55
N PHE A 69 -16.11 17.12 3.37
CA PHE A 69 -16.59 15.74 3.20
C PHE A 69 -15.85 14.77 4.14
N TYR A 70 -14.51 14.82 4.17
CA TYR A 70 -13.73 13.93 5.03
C TYR A 70 -13.76 14.32 6.52
N LEU A 71 -13.92 15.61 6.83
CA LEU A 71 -14.15 16.08 8.19
C LEU A 71 -15.49 15.53 8.73
N LEU A 72 -16.55 15.59 7.92
CA LEU A 72 -17.87 15.04 8.26
C LEU A 72 -17.82 13.51 8.36
N LEU A 73 -17.09 12.84 7.47
CA LEU A 73 -16.87 11.39 7.56
C LEU A 73 -16.12 11.02 8.86
N SER A 74 -15.20 11.89 9.30
CA SER A 74 -14.45 11.72 10.54
C SER A 74 -15.28 11.88 11.81
N LEU A 75 -16.55 12.29 11.71
CA LEU A 75 -17.50 12.20 12.82
C LEU A 75 -17.82 10.75 13.19
N ASN A 76 -17.77 9.83 12.22
CA ASN A 76 -18.01 8.41 12.46
C ASN A 76 -16.71 7.69 12.82
N LYS A 77 -15.67 7.91 12.02
CA LYS A 77 -14.35 7.29 12.21
C LYS A 77 -13.31 8.13 11.51
N ALA A 78 -12.19 8.39 12.17
CA ALA A 78 -11.13 9.22 11.63
C ALA A 78 -10.75 8.75 10.22
N ALA A 79 -10.98 9.65 9.25
CA ALA A 79 -10.50 9.44 7.89
C ALA A 79 -8.97 9.42 7.91
N ALA A 80 -8.36 8.68 6.98
CA ALA A 80 -6.91 8.73 6.88
C ALA A 80 -6.49 10.13 6.38
N PRO A 81 -5.40 10.72 6.91
CA PRO A 81 -5.04 12.13 6.70
C PRO A 81 -4.54 12.41 5.28
N ASN A 82 -4.42 11.37 4.46
CA ASN A 82 -4.10 11.48 3.05
C ASN A 82 -5.35 11.52 2.15
N TRP A 83 -6.55 11.25 2.69
CA TRP A 83 -7.79 11.16 1.90
C TRP A 83 -8.25 12.54 1.40
N ASP A 84 -8.07 13.57 2.20
CA ASP A 84 -8.32 14.96 1.89
C ASP A 84 -7.09 15.69 1.33
N GLY A 85 -6.01 14.95 1.00
CA GLY A 85 -4.78 15.52 0.45
C GLY A 85 -5.00 16.41 -0.78
N LEU A 86 -6.03 16.12 -1.59
CA LEU A 86 -6.40 16.95 -2.73
C LEU A 86 -6.85 18.37 -2.30
N ALA A 87 -7.50 18.51 -1.14
CA ALA A 87 -7.95 19.80 -0.64
C ALA A 87 -6.79 20.77 -0.38
N PHE A 88 -5.66 20.21 0.04
CA PHE A 88 -4.45 20.97 0.39
C PHE A 88 -3.74 21.56 -0.83
N LEU A 89 -4.04 21.16 -2.06
CA LEU A 89 -3.55 21.88 -3.25
C LEU A 89 -4.15 23.29 -3.32
N GLY A 90 -5.47 23.39 -3.13
CA GLY A 90 -6.17 24.68 -3.10
C GLY A 90 -5.78 25.50 -1.88
N PHE A 91 -5.84 24.90 -0.69
CA PHE A 91 -5.50 25.59 0.55
C PHE A 91 -4.03 26.00 0.65
N GLY A 92 -3.10 25.19 0.13
CA GLY A 92 -1.68 25.52 0.11
C GLY A 92 -1.38 26.75 -0.74
N LEU A 93 -1.93 26.81 -1.97
CA LEU A 93 -1.80 27.98 -2.83
C LEU A 93 -2.45 29.22 -2.23
N LEU A 94 -3.63 29.05 -1.61
CA LEU A 94 -4.29 30.14 -0.90
C LEU A 94 -3.46 30.65 0.28
N ALA A 95 -2.83 29.74 1.03
CA ALA A 95 -1.95 30.10 2.14
C ALA A 95 -0.73 30.88 1.66
N ILE A 96 -0.08 30.43 0.58
CA ILE A 96 1.05 31.16 -0.03
C ILE A 96 0.60 32.57 -0.44
N TYR A 97 -0.52 32.68 -1.17
CA TYR A 97 -1.05 33.98 -1.59
C TYR A 97 -1.35 34.90 -0.40
N PHE A 98 -1.96 34.37 0.66
CA PHE A 98 -2.31 35.15 1.86
C PHE A 98 -1.09 35.66 2.63
N TRP A 99 -0.04 34.82 2.74
CA TRP A 99 1.16 35.15 3.52
C TRP A 99 2.19 35.97 2.74
N TRP A 100 2.16 35.95 1.41
CA TRP A 100 3.17 36.58 0.54
C TRP A 100 3.52 38.03 0.94
N GLU A 101 2.55 38.94 0.85
CA GLU A 101 2.75 40.37 1.15
C GLU A 101 3.15 40.59 2.63
N LYS A 102 2.62 39.77 3.55
CA LYS A 102 2.90 39.87 4.99
C LYS A 102 4.34 39.48 5.32
N LEU A 103 4.87 38.49 4.61
CA LEU A 103 6.25 38.02 4.77
C LEU A 103 7.26 39.00 4.17
N GLU A 104 6.89 39.69 3.08
CA GLU A 104 7.72 40.75 2.50
C GLU A 104 7.79 41.98 3.43
N ALA A 105 6.68 42.32 4.08
CA ALA A 105 6.60 43.50 4.95
C ALA A 105 7.22 43.29 6.36
N GLY A 106 7.40 42.04 6.82
CA GLY A 106 7.74 41.74 8.21
C GLY A 106 8.91 40.76 8.35
N VAL A 107 10.07 41.26 8.83
CA VAL A 107 11.26 40.43 9.09
C VAL A 107 10.98 39.33 10.13
N THR A 108 10.20 39.62 11.17
CA THR A 108 9.82 38.66 12.21
C THR A 108 8.97 37.51 11.65
N LEU A 109 8.00 37.82 10.79
CA LEU A 109 7.17 36.81 10.12
C LEU A 109 8.01 35.97 9.17
N ARG A 110 8.96 36.58 8.45
CA ARG A 110 9.89 35.86 7.58
C ARG A 110 10.78 34.89 8.36
N LEU A 111 11.34 35.32 9.49
CA LEU A 111 12.09 34.43 10.39
C LEU A 111 11.19 33.29 10.92
N GLY A 112 9.96 33.59 11.32
CA GLY A 112 8.98 32.58 11.72
C GLY A 112 8.67 31.57 10.62
N ALA A 113 8.51 32.01 9.37
CA ALA A 113 8.32 31.12 8.23
C ALA A 113 9.53 30.24 7.95
N ILE A 114 10.75 30.78 8.07
CA ILE A 114 11.98 29.99 7.97
C ILE A 114 12.01 28.90 9.05
N VAL A 115 11.71 29.25 10.30
CA VAL A 115 11.63 28.27 11.40
C VAL A 115 10.56 27.21 11.11
N ALA A 116 9.38 27.60 10.64
CA ALA A 116 8.31 26.66 10.30
C ALA A 116 8.72 25.65 9.20
N ILE A 117 9.42 26.14 8.16
CA ILE A 117 9.97 25.30 7.09
C ILE A 117 11.06 24.38 7.63
N LEU A 118 12.00 24.89 8.42
CA LEU A 118 13.08 24.08 9.01
C LEU A 118 12.54 22.97 9.92
N VAL A 119 11.52 23.27 10.73
CA VAL A 119 10.83 22.27 11.54
C VAL A 119 10.16 21.22 10.67
N GLY A 120 9.45 21.63 9.61
CA GLY A 120 8.83 20.70 8.65
C GLY A 120 9.84 19.79 7.93
N LEU A 121 10.97 20.36 7.49
CA LEU A 121 12.06 19.59 6.86
C LEU A 121 12.68 18.61 7.86
N THR A 122 12.94 19.04 9.09
CA THR A 122 13.49 18.18 10.14
C THR A 122 12.55 17.01 10.45
N MET A 123 11.25 17.30 10.62
CA MET A 123 10.23 16.25 10.81
C MET A 123 10.18 15.28 9.62
N SER A 124 10.29 15.80 8.39
CA SER A 124 10.28 14.98 7.17
C SER A 124 11.50 14.05 7.09
N VAL A 125 12.69 14.56 7.42
CA VAL A 125 13.93 13.76 7.47
C VAL A 125 13.81 12.64 8.50
N VAL A 126 13.31 12.95 9.70
CA VAL A 126 13.09 11.95 10.76
C VAL A 126 12.03 10.91 10.36
N ALA A 127 10.96 11.34 9.69
CA ALA A 127 9.89 10.44 9.24
C ALA A 127 10.34 9.49 8.11
N LEU A 128 11.21 9.96 7.22
CA LEU A 128 11.78 9.15 6.13
C LEU A 128 12.93 8.24 6.60
N ASP A 129 13.71 8.71 7.58
CA ASP A 129 14.81 7.98 8.17
C ASP A 129 14.79 7.94 9.70
N THR A 130 13.99 7.03 10.21
CA THR A 130 13.91 6.73 11.65
C THR A 130 15.18 6.06 12.19
N ASP A 131 16.16 5.67 11.35
CA ASP A 131 17.45 5.21 11.88
C ASP A 131 18.20 6.34 12.58
N LEU A 132 17.91 7.60 12.22
CA LEU A 132 18.43 8.77 12.94
C LEU A 132 17.98 8.76 14.41
N LEU A 133 16.72 8.38 14.67
CA LEU A 133 16.21 8.22 16.03
C LEU A 133 16.91 7.05 16.74
N ARG A 134 17.10 5.94 16.05
CA ARG A 134 17.78 4.75 16.61
C ARG A 134 19.25 5.04 16.92
N ALA A 135 19.95 5.77 16.05
CA ALA A 135 21.34 6.19 16.26
C ALA A 135 21.47 7.14 17.45
N ALA A 136 20.44 7.97 17.71
CA ALA A 136 20.34 8.79 18.91
C ALA A 136 19.92 7.99 20.18
N GLY A 137 19.80 6.67 20.09
CA GLY A 137 19.44 5.79 21.21
C GLY A 137 17.93 5.64 21.45
N TYR A 138 17.09 6.24 20.62
CA TYR A 138 15.64 6.14 20.76
C TYR A 138 15.11 4.84 20.13
N GLN A 139 14.42 4.03 20.92
CA GLN A 139 13.74 2.84 20.43
C GLN A 139 12.25 3.11 20.28
N LEU A 140 11.68 2.75 19.14
CA LEU A 140 10.24 2.83 18.92
C LEU A 140 9.56 1.63 19.60
N ASP A 141 8.57 1.90 20.45
CA ASP A 141 7.75 0.86 21.08
C ASP A 141 6.87 0.10 20.09
N ARG A 142 6.63 0.71 18.92
CA ARG A 142 5.85 0.15 17.82
C ARG A 142 6.76 -0.24 16.65
N SER A 143 6.23 -1.10 15.76
CA SER A 143 6.86 -1.36 14.46
C SER A 143 7.17 -0.04 13.77
N ASP A 144 8.39 0.08 13.26
CA ASP A 144 8.87 1.30 12.65
C ASP A 144 8.11 1.57 11.33
N PRO A 145 7.46 2.73 11.17
CA PRO A 145 6.72 3.05 9.95
C PRO A 145 7.58 3.05 8.69
N SER A 146 8.87 3.40 8.80
CA SER A 146 9.81 3.43 7.66
C SER A 146 10.13 2.04 7.14
N ASP A 147 9.94 0.99 7.96
CA ASP A 147 10.17 -0.40 7.57
C ASP A 147 9.26 -0.81 6.41
N ARG A 148 8.11 -0.14 6.24
CA ARG A 148 7.22 -0.32 5.10
C ARG A 148 7.87 0.03 3.75
N MET A 149 8.89 0.87 3.74
CA MET A 149 9.61 1.29 2.52
C MET A 149 10.93 0.54 2.33
N ARG A 150 11.34 -0.30 3.30
CA ARG A 150 12.70 -0.84 3.38
C ARG A 150 12.72 -2.37 3.23
N GLY A 151 13.91 -2.88 2.89
CA GLY A 151 14.20 -4.31 2.88
C GLY A 151 13.61 -5.11 1.72
N TRP A 152 12.73 -4.53 0.91
CA TRP A 152 12.09 -5.19 -0.24
C TRP A 152 13.11 -5.75 -1.24
N LYS A 153 14.06 -4.93 -1.68
CA LYS A 153 15.10 -5.36 -2.63
C LYS A 153 15.93 -6.54 -2.14
N SER A 154 16.35 -6.52 -0.86
CA SER A 154 17.15 -7.60 -0.27
C SER A 154 16.32 -8.88 -0.10
N ALA A 155 15.08 -8.75 0.36
CA ALA A 155 14.16 -9.87 0.52
C ALA A 155 13.83 -10.53 -0.84
N SER A 156 13.55 -9.73 -1.88
CA SER A 156 13.27 -10.23 -3.22
C SER A 156 14.48 -10.92 -3.86
N ARG A 157 15.71 -10.43 -3.62
CA ARG A 157 16.94 -11.10 -4.08
C ARG A 157 17.18 -12.44 -3.39
N ALA A 158 16.91 -12.50 -2.08
CA ALA A 158 17.01 -13.76 -1.34
C ALA A 158 15.95 -14.77 -1.82
N LEU A 159 14.73 -14.30 -2.12
CA LEU A 159 13.68 -15.11 -2.71
C LEU A 159 14.05 -15.61 -4.12
N GLU A 160 14.60 -14.74 -4.96
CA GLU A 160 15.05 -15.09 -6.31
C GLU A 160 16.13 -16.17 -6.27
N LYS A 161 17.10 -16.04 -5.35
CA LYS A 161 18.11 -17.09 -5.14
C LYS A 161 17.47 -18.41 -4.69
N MET A 162 16.59 -18.37 -3.70
CA MET A 162 15.88 -19.57 -3.22
C MET A 162 15.07 -20.25 -4.33
N ARG A 163 14.39 -19.47 -5.17
CA ARG A 163 13.66 -19.96 -6.34
C ARG A 163 14.60 -20.69 -7.29
N ILE A 164 15.70 -20.07 -7.69
CA ILE A 164 16.68 -20.67 -8.62
C ILE A 164 17.26 -21.97 -8.06
N ASP A 165 17.61 -21.98 -6.76
CA ASP A 165 18.17 -23.16 -6.10
C ASP A 165 17.16 -24.32 -6.05
N LEU A 166 15.87 -24.04 -5.84
CA LEU A 166 14.81 -25.05 -5.85
C LEU A 166 14.49 -25.53 -7.27
N GLU A 167 14.37 -24.63 -8.24
CA GLU A 167 14.14 -24.97 -9.65
C GLU A 167 15.26 -25.88 -10.19
N SER A 168 16.52 -25.59 -9.83
CA SER A 168 17.66 -26.43 -10.22
C SER A 168 17.61 -27.83 -9.63
N LYS A 169 17.00 -28.02 -8.45
CA LYS A 169 16.86 -29.34 -7.80
C LYS A 169 15.68 -30.14 -8.34
N LEU A 170 14.60 -29.44 -8.69
CA LEU A 170 13.35 -30.06 -9.15
C LEU A 170 13.32 -30.29 -10.65
N GLY A 171 14.09 -29.53 -11.42
CA GLY A 171 14.07 -29.58 -12.89
C GLY A 171 12.86 -28.88 -13.51
N GLU A 172 12.09 -28.14 -12.71
CA GLU A 172 10.85 -27.48 -13.11
C GLU A 172 10.86 -25.99 -12.73
N LYS A 173 10.08 -25.18 -13.45
CA LYS A 173 9.94 -23.75 -13.18
C LYS A 173 8.81 -23.51 -12.19
N LEU A 174 9.10 -22.77 -11.12
CA LEU A 174 8.15 -22.44 -10.05
C LEU A 174 7.54 -21.07 -10.31
N PHE A 175 6.22 -20.94 -10.33
CA PHE A 175 5.58 -19.61 -10.32
C PHE A 175 5.47 -19.07 -8.89
N LEU A 176 5.27 -17.76 -8.73
CA LEU A 176 5.34 -17.10 -7.42
C LEU A 176 3.98 -16.57 -6.99
N ILE A 177 3.58 -16.84 -5.75
CA ILE A 177 2.36 -16.32 -5.13
C ILE A 177 2.74 -15.62 -3.81
N ALA A 178 2.25 -14.41 -3.58
CA ALA A 178 2.45 -13.69 -2.32
C ALA A 178 1.11 -13.38 -1.64
N ASP A 179 1.01 -13.61 -0.33
CA ASP A 179 -0.23 -13.47 0.47
C ASP A 179 -0.81 -12.05 0.56
N ALA A 180 -0.19 -11.03 -0.05
CA ALA A 180 -0.76 -9.70 -0.17
C ALA A 180 -0.24 -8.94 -1.39
N ARG A 181 -1.06 -7.98 -1.86
CA ARG A 181 -0.78 -7.19 -3.07
C ARG A 181 0.52 -6.40 -3.00
N ASP A 182 0.84 -5.84 -1.83
CA ASP A 182 2.01 -4.99 -1.63
C ASP A 182 3.28 -5.83 -1.81
N ARG A 183 3.35 -6.99 -1.18
CA ARG A 183 4.45 -7.93 -1.35
C ARG A 183 4.52 -8.52 -2.76
N ALA A 184 3.40 -8.89 -3.37
CA ALA A 184 3.40 -9.33 -4.78
C ALA A 184 4.00 -8.25 -5.70
N SER A 185 3.61 -6.99 -5.49
CA SER A 185 4.09 -5.84 -6.27
C SER A 185 5.57 -5.56 -6.02
N GLU A 186 6.01 -5.53 -4.77
CA GLU A 186 7.40 -5.26 -4.39
C GLU A 186 8.35 -6.39 -4.84
N ILE A 187 7.92 -7.65 -4.75
CA ILE A 187 8.68 -8.77 -5.32
C ILE A 187 8.77 -8.60 -6.84
N SER A 188 7.64 -8.42 -7.53
CA SER A 188 7.62 -8.20 -8.99
C SER A 188 8.48 -7.01 -9.44
N PHE A 189 8.55 -5.95 -8.64
CA PHE A 189 9.36 -4.78 -8.93
C PHE A 189 10.86 -5.09 -8.84
N TYR A 190 11.30 -5.77 -7.79
CA TYR A 190 12.72 -6.02 -7.50
C TYR A 190 13.31 -7.31 -8.06
N LEU A 191 12.50 -8.24 -8.55
CA LEU A 191 12.98 -9.42 -9.30
C LEU A 191 13.82 -8.97 -10.50
N ARG A 192 14.97 -9.62 -10.71
CA ARG A 192 15.80 -9.41 -11.90
C ARG A 192 15.24 -10.22 -13.06
N ASP A 193 14.92 -11.48 -12.79
CA ASP A 193 14.27 -12.39 -13.74
C ASP A 193 12.75 -12.33 -13.58
N LYS A 194 12.14 -11.37 -14.29
CA LYS A 194 10.70 -11.13 -14.30
C LYS A 194 10.01 -12.06 -15.30
N ARG A 195 9.82 -13.32 -14.89
CA ARG A 195 9.09 -14.30 -15.70
C ARG A 195 7.60 -13.99 -15.68
N VAL A 196 7.02 -13.80 -16.85
CA VAL A 196 5.58 -13.63 -17.04
C VAL A 196 5.04 -14.81 -17.82
N GLU A 197 3.87 -15.30 -17.43
CA GLU A 197 3.27 -16.52 -17.98
C GLU A 197 2.38 -16.24 -19.20
N GLY A 198 2.22 -14.96 -19.57
CA GLY A 198 1.50 -14.52 -20.75
C GLY A 198 1.33 -12.99 -20.79
N PRO A 199 0.71 -12.46 -21.87
CA PRO A 199 0.41 -11.04 -21.97
C PRO A 199 -0.42 -10.54 -20.78
N GLY A 200 0.04 -9.48 -20.11
CA GLY A 200 -0.64 -8.89 -18.96
C GLY A 200 -0.45 -9.62 -17.62
N HIS A 201 0.08 -10.84 -17.60
CA HIS A 201 0.32 -11.56 -16.34
C HIS A 201 1.42 -10.89 -15.49
N PRO A 202 1.22 -10.76 -14.17
CA PRO A 202 2.29 -10.32 -13.28
C PRO A 202 3.33 -11.42 -13.05
N PRO A 203 4.59 -11.07 -12.73
CA PRO A 203 5.60 -12.05 -12.32
C PRO A 203 5.31 -12.75 -10.99
N VAL A 204 4.48 -12.13 -10.16
CA VAL A 204 4.07 -12.65 -8.85
C VAL A 204 2.57 -12.42 -8.68
N TYR A 205 1.86 -13.49 -8.35
CA TYR A 205 0.42 -13.48 -8.16
C TYR A 205 0.03 -13.24 -6.70
N ILE A 206 -1.25 -12.94 -6.48
CA ILE A 206 -1.89 -12.99 -5.16
C ILE A 206 -2.76 -14.24 -5.08
N PRO A 207 -3.03 -14.80 -3.88
CA PRO A 207 -3.93 -15.93 -3.72
C PRO A 207 -5.28 -15.71 -4.38
N GLU A 208 -5.82 -16.78 -4.94
CA GLU A 208 -7.17 -16.87 -5.47
C GLU A 208 -8.19 -16.39 -4.43
N SER A 209 -9.13 -15.56 -4.90
CA SER A 209 -10.15 -14.92 -4.10
C SER A 209 -11.35 -14.57 -4.99
N GLN A 210 -12.55 -14.92 -4.53
CA GLN A 210 -13.82 -14.54 -5.17
C GLN A 210 -14.13 -13.04 -4.97
N ASP A 211 -13.51 -12.41 -3.95
CA ASP A 211 -13.73 -11.01 -3.67
C ASP A 211 -12.95 -10.09 -4.63
N MET A 212 -13.68 -9.14 -5.23
CA MET A 212 -13.09 -8.04 -5.98
C MET A 212 -12.64 -6.91 -5.03
N VAL A 213 -11.48 -7.10 -4.40
CA VAL A 213 -10.99 -6.22 -3.34
C VAL A 213 -10.41 -4.90 -3.88
N ASN A 214 -9.73 -4.94 -5.03
CA ASN A 214 -9.02 -3.78 -5.58
C ASN A 214 -8.75 -3.94 -7.09
N GLN A 215 -8.08 -2.95 -7.69
CA GLN A 215 -7.76 -2.95 -9.12
C GLN A 215 -6.89 -4.13 -9.60
N PHE A 216 -6.17 -4.80 -8.71
CA PHE A 216 -5.35 -5.98 -9.04
C PHE A 216 -6.21 -7.24 -9.23
N SER A 217 -7.47 -7.23 -8.77
CA SER A 217 -8.43 -8.30 -9.06
C SER A 217 -8.78 -8.41 -10.55
N PHE A 218 -8.48 -7.38 -11.35
CA PHE A 218 -8.69 -7.37 -12.81
C PHE A 218 -7.45 -7.77 -13.61
N TRP A 219 -6.33 -8.08 -12.94
CA TRP A 219 -5.12 -8.51 -13.62
C TRP A 219 -5.21 -10.01 -13.89
N PRO A 220 -4.58 -10.52 -14.96
CA PRO A 220 -4.58 -11.95 -15.26
C PRO A 220 -4.11 -12.79 -14.06
N ARG A 221 -4.93 -13.77 -13.67
CA ARG A 221 -4.73 -14.57 -12.46
C ARG A 221 -4.30 -16.00 -12.80
N TYR A 222 -3.71 -16.69 -11.83
CA TYR A 222 -3.28 -18.08 -12.06
C TYR A 222 -4.47 -19.06 -12.01
N ASP A 223 -5.60 -18.66 -11.43
CA ASP A 223 -6.84 -19.43 -11.36
C ASP A 223 -7.75 -19.24 -12.58
N GLU A 224 -7.39 -18.35 -13.52
CA GLU A 224 -8.18 -18.09 -14.72
C GLU A 224 -8.06 -19.21 -15.77
N PHE A 225 -9.20 -19.53 -16.38
CA PHE A 225 -9.28 -20.44 -17.52
C PHE A 225 -9.20 -19.63 -18.82
N VAL A 226 -8.35 -20.08 -19.76
CA VAL A 226 -8.16 -19.44 -21.06
C VAL A 226 -8.76 -20.33 -22.15
N GLU A 227 -9.45 -19.73 -23.12
CA GLU A 227 -10.04 -20.46 -24.25
C GLU A 227 -8.98 -21.24 -25.05
N LEU A 228 -9.31 -22.49 -25.38
CA LEU A 228 -8.52 -23.33 -26.28
C LEU A 228 -8.50 -22.75 -27.70
N LYS A 229 -7.31 -22.48 -28.25
CA LYS A 229 -7.17 -22.15 -29.66
C LYS A 229 -7.61 -23.34 -30.54
N PRO A 230 -8.36 -23.11 -31.63
CA PRO A 230 -8.79 -24.18 -32.54
C PRO A 230 -7.58 -24.99 -33.06
N GLY A 231 -7.60 -26.32 -32.87
CA GLY A 231 -6.55 -27.23 -33.37
C GLY A 231 -5.48 -27.68 -32.36
N THR A 232 -5.57 -27.25 -31.09
CA THR A 232 -4.64 -27.71 -30.03
C THR A 232 -5.08 -29.08 -29.48
N PRO A 233 -4.20 -30.10 -29.38
CA PRO A 233 -4.56 -31.39 -28.80
C PRO A 233 -5.04 -31.24 -27.35
N ARG A 234 -6.16 -31.87 -27.02
CA ARG A 234 -6.68 -31.87 -25.65
C ARG A 234 -5.80 -32.77 -24.77
N PRO A 235 -5.34 -32.32 -23.59
CA PRO A 235 -4.68 -33.20 -22.62
C PRO A 235 -5.63 -34.34 -22.23
N GLU A 236 -5.13 -35.58 -22.20
CA GLU A 236 -5.94 -36.74 -21.82
C GLU A 236 -6.18 -36.75 -20.29
N GLY A 237 -7.46 -36.76 -19.87
CA GLY A 237 -7.84 -37.12 -18.50
C GLY A 237 -8.63 -36.11 -17.66
N GLU A 238 -8.95 -34.91 -18.15
CA GLU A 238 -9.67 -33.90 -17.36
C GLU A 238 -11.15 -33.76 -17.74
N THR A 239 -12.03 -33.97 -16.77
CA THR A 239 -13.50 -33.88 -16.89
C THR A 239 -13.97 -32.49 -16.41
N TYR A 240 -14.13 -31.52 -17.35
CA TYR A 240 -15.04 -30.33 -17.44
C TYR A 240 -15.33 -29.42 -16.19
N THR A 241 -15.52 -28.08 -16.18
CA THR A 241 -15.67 -26.95 -17.16
C THR A 241 -15.80 -25.57 -16.46
N GLU A 242 -15.37 -24.47 -17.11
CA GLU A 242 -16.27 -23.37 -17.53
C GLU A 242 -16.18 -23.25 -19.07
N GLU A 243 -17.08 -24.01 -19.69
CA GLU A 243 -17.36 -24.37 -21.10
C GLU A 243 -16.29 -24.75 -22.13
N ASN A 244 -15.03 -24.28 -22.13
CA ASN A 244 -13.96 -24.83 -23.03
C ASN A 244 -12.54 -24.34 -22.69
N GLY A 245 -12.33 -23.74 -21.51
CA GLY A 245 -11.04 -23.17 -21.12
C GLY A 245 -10.06 -24.19 -20.52
N ILE A 246 -8.76 -23.94 -20.70
CA ILE A 246 -7.67 -24.61 -19.99
C ILE A 246 -7.06 -23.62 -19.01
N ASN A 247 -6.81 -24.07 -17.78
CA ASN A 247 -6.00 -23.31 -16.84
C ASN A 247 -4.50 -23.68 -17.05
N PRO A 248 -3.64 -22.73 -17.49
CA PRO A 248 -2.24 -23.01 -17.82
C PRO A 248 -1.34 -23.27 -16.60
N PHE A 249 -1.90 -23.16 -15.39
CA PHE A 249 -1.21 -23.39 -14.12
C PHE A 249 -1.51 -24.77 -13.52
N VAL A 250 -2.54 -25.48 -13.98
CA VAL A 250 -2.87 -26.83 -13.48
C VAL A 250 -1.69 -27.76 -13.69
N GLY A 251 -1.37 -28.56 -12.67
CA GLY A 251 -0.21 -29.44 -12.68
C GLY A 251 1.11 -28.78 -12.25
N ARG A 252 1.18 -27.44 -12.18
CA ARG A 252 2.45 -26.74 -11.92
C ARG A 252 2.69 -26.50 -10.43
N ASP A 253 3.96 -26.38 -10.10
CA ASP A 253 4.45 -26.06 -8.76
C ASP A 253 4.66 -24.55 -8.56
N ALA A 254 4.47 -24.10 -7.32
CA ALA A 254 4.60 -22.70 -6.94
C ALA A 254 5.43 -22.51 -5.67
N LEU A 255 5.99 -21.31 -5.51
CA LEU A 255 6.40 -20.81 -4.21
C LEU A 255 5.35 -19.84 -3.67
N PHE A 256 4.90 -20.10 -2.45
CA PHE A 256 4.04 -19.20 -1.71
C PHE A 256 4.83 -18.45 -0.65
N ILE A 257 4.82 -17.12 -0.72
CA ILE A 257 5.58 -16.23 0.14
C ILE A 257 4.64 -15.52 1.10
N ARG A 258 4.91 -15.67 2.40
CA ARG A 258 4.12 -15.11 3.48
C ARG A 258 4.88 -14.15 4.37
N SER A 259 4.23 -13.07 4.84
CA SER A 259 4.83 -12.22 5.88
C SER A 259 4.79 -12.87 7.27
N GLY A 260 5.93 -12.79 7.96
CA GLY A 260 6.12 -13.28 9.32
C GLY A 260 6.25 -14.80 9.41
N GLU A 261 6.49 -15.28 10.61
CA GLU A 261 6.49 -16.71 10.91
C GLU A 261 5.09 -17.13 11.32
N LYS A 262 4.44 -17.95 10.49
CA LYS A 262 3.09 -18.40 10.77
C LYS A 262 2.95 -19.88 10.44
N ASN A 263 2.48 -20.64 11.42
CA ASN A 263 2.45 -22.11 11.37
C ASN A 263 1.62 -22.71 10.22
N HIS A 264 0.70 -21.93 9.62
CA HIS A 264 -0.31 -22.48 8.71
C HIS A 264 -0.47 -21.65 7.44
N VAL A 265 -0.25 -22.26 6.28
CA VAL A 265 -0.61 -21.70 4.97
C VAL A 265 -2.13 -21.43 4.92
N PRO A 266 -2.60 -20.31 4.30
CA PRO A 266 -4.03 -20.01 4.15
C PRO A 266 -4.80 -21.17 3.53
N HIS A 267 -6.08 -21.30 3.90
CA HIS A 267 -6.92 -22.39 3.42
C HIS A 267 -6.99 -22.43 1.88
N SER A 268 -7.09 -21.27 1.22
CA SER A 268 -7.15 -21.21 -0.24
C SER A 268 -5.94 -21.85 -0.93
N ILE A 269 -4.73 -21.56 -0.45
CA ILE A 269 -3.51 -22.17 -0.98
C ILE A 269 -3.41 -23.66 -0.58
N ARG A 270 -3.85 -24.04 0.63
CA ARG A 270 -3.80 -25.45 1.05
C ARG A 270 -4.78 -26.33 0.28
N ALA A 271 -5.96 -25.82 -0.04
CA ALA A 271 -6.99 -26.55 -0.77
C ALA A 271 -6.68 -26.65 -2.28
N ALA A 272 -6.02 -25.62 -2.85
CA ALA A 272 -5.77 -25.55 -4.28
C ALA A 272 -4.51 -26.30 -4.76
N PHE A 273 -3.69 -26.84 -3.85
CA PHE A 273 -2.46 -27.57 -4.18
C PHE A 273 -2.48 -28.97 -3.55
N GLN A 274 -1.82 -29.93 -4.18
CA GLN A 274 -1.69 -31.29 -3.65
C GLN A 274 -1.00 -31.35 -2.29
N SER A 275 0.05 -30.53 -2.10
CA SER A 275 0.76 -30.43 -0.83
C SER A 275 1.42 -29.06 -0.69
N THR A 276 1.66 -28.65 0.55
CA THR A 276 2.35 -27.39 0.88
C THR A 276 3.36 -27.66 1.99
N GLU A 277 4.65 -27.40 1.73
CA GLU A 277 5.74 -27.68 2.65
C GLU A 277 6.58 -26.42 2.89
N PRO A 278 6.98 -26.11 4.14
CA PRO A 278 7.88 -25.00 4.40
C PRO A 278 9.28 -25.31 3.85
N VAL A 279 9.84 -24.40 3.06
CA VAL A 279 11.19 -24.56 2.46
C VAL A 279 12.22 -23.62 3.06
N GLY A 280 11.79 -22.56 3.75
CA GLY A 280 12.71 -21.71 4.48
C GLY A 280 12.10 -20.38 4.90
N THR A 281 12.90 -19.64 5.66
CA THR A 281 12.59 -18.28 6.10
C THR A 281 13.64 -17.33 5.54
N ILE A 282 13.20 -16.24 4.94
CA ILE A 282 14.02 -15.12 4.49
C ILE A 282 13.92 -14.03 5.54
N GLU A 283 15.05 -13.72 6.17
CA GLU A 283 15.17 -12.60 7.09
C GLU A 283 16.04 -11.50 6.49
N VAL A 284 15.52 -10.28 6.50
CA VAL A 284 16.29 -9.08 6.22
C VAL A 284 16.52 -8.38 7.53
N GLN A 285 17.80 -8.17 7.86
CA GLN A 285 18.20 -7.42 9.06
C GLN A 285 18.76 -6.06 8.68
N ARG A 286 18.58 -5.09 9.58
CA ARG A 286 19.17 -3.75 9.50
C ARG A 286 19.52 -3.27 10.90
N HIS A 287 20.77 -2.87 11.11
CA HIS A 287 21.30 -2.46 12.42
C HIS A 287 21.02 -3.48 13.54
N GLY A 288 21.22 -4.78 13.26
CA GLY A 288 21.02 -5.86 14.22
C GLY A 288 19.56 -6.16 14.60
N LYS A 289 18.58 -5.47 13.99
CA LYS A 289 17.15 -5.77 14.15
C LYS A 289 16.60 -6.42 12.88
N VAL A 290 15.70 -7.39 13.07
CA VAL A 290 14.95 -8.00 11.97
C VAL A 290 13.97 -6.97 11.42
N LEU A 291 14.17 -6.60 10.17
CA LEU A 291 13.36 -5.64 9.43
C LEU A 291 12.16 -6.32 8.77
N ARG A 292 12.39 -7.51 8.22
CA ARG A 292 11.38 -8.24 7.46
C ARG A 292 11.66 -9.74 7.53
N THR A 293 10.62 -10.50 7.82
CA THR A 293 10.66 -11.97 7.80
C THR A 293 9.63 -12.45 6.79
N TRP A 294 10.06 -13.26 5.82
CA TRP A 294 9.18 -13.95 4.89
C TRP A 294 9.35 -15.45 5.04
N GLN A 295 8.26 -16.15 5.31
CA GLN A 295 8.22 -17.59 5.25
C GLN A 295 7.85 -18.03 3.83
N VAL A 296 8.61 -18.98 3.29
CA VAL A 296 8.42 -19.50 1.92
C VAL A 296 7.99 -20.95 2.00
N PHE A 297 6.96 -21.28 1.25
CA PHE A 297 6.41 -22.63 1.13
C PHE A 297 6.50 -23.09 -0.32
N LEU A 298 6.84 -24.36 -0.52
CA LEU A 298 6.73 -25.03 -1.79
C LEU A 298 5.34 -25.67 -1.88
N CYS A 299 4.58 -25.25 -2.87
CA CYS A 299 3.25 -25.76 -3.15
C CYS A 299 3.32 -26.65 -4.39
N ARG A 300 2.95 -27.92 -4.23
CA ARG A 300 3.06 -28.93 -5.30
C ARG A 300 1.75 -29.12 -6.04
N ASN A 301 1.83 -29.24 -7.35
CA ASN A 301 0.75 -29.67 -8.25
C ASN A 301 -0.55 -28.90 -7.99
N TYR A 302 -0.66 -27.72 -8.61
CA TYR A 302 -1.87 -26.91 -8.56
C TYR A 302 -3.08 -27.64 -9.18
N ARG A 303 -4.21 -27.64 -8.46
CA ARG A 303 -5.44 -28.40 -8.76
C ARG A 303 -6.70 -27.53 -8.83
N THR A 304 -6.56 -26.20 -8.87
CA THR A 304 -7.65 -25.22 -8.67
C THR A 304 -8.35 -25.35 -7.31
N LEU A 305 -9.10 -24.33 -6.89
CA LEU A 305 -9.94 -24.45 -5.70
C LEU A 305 -11.10 -25.42 -5.97
N PRO A 306 -11.31 -26.44 -5.12
CA PRO A 306 -12.52 -27.23 -5.17
C PRO A 306 -13.73 -26.33 -4.86
N LEU A 307 -14.76 -26.40 -5.70
CA LEU A 307 -16.05 -25.73 -5.54
C LEU A 307 -16.77 -26.16 -4.26
#